data_AF-Q1PKR2-F1
#
_entry.id   AF-Q1PKR2-F1
#
_cell.length_a   1.000
_cell.length_b   1.000
_cell.length_c   1.000
_cell.angle_alpha   90.00
_cell.angle_beta   90.00
_cell.angle_gamma   90.00
#
_symmetry.space_group_name_H-M   'P 1'
#
loop_
_entity.id
_entity.type
_entity.pdbx_description
1 polymer ?
#
loop_
_entity_poly.entity_id
_entity_poly.type
_entity_poly.pdbx_seq_one_letter_code
_entity_poly.pdbx_strand_id
1 'polypeptide(L)'
;MDNLKEINCKEIFKKAYENRYTWKNDFHGYQGKCIFIANNNIHKGDFVLGKDFKPNIQKIEDEKVVKSIASQLFEVCIHRVKREFESVHSENNFNFLKNSESGIEMSVSGKNQGDKYRVKNNCINMVYRKIHGTLIEIFVEEFLDTGAGSLSKKYSSQQIDPDTLETNSQKLEYEDEFLNMGKDDYWILNSRTIKCLNQDQEEETQKFIFEDLCLLN
;
A
#
# COMPACT_ATOMS: atom_id res chain seq x y z
N MET A 1 -27.49 -28.25 -17.87
CA MET A 1 -27.25 -26.80 -18.00
C MET A 1 -27.17 -26.27 -16.59
N ASP A 2 -25.98 -26.32 -16.00
CA ASP A 2 -25.77 -25.80 -14.66
C ASP A 2 -25.89 -24.28 -14.72
N ASN A 3 -26.77 -23.72 -13.88
CA ASN A 3 -26.89 -22.29 -13.65
C ASN A 3 -25.51 -21.76 -13.24
N LEU A 4 -24.78 -21.17 -14.17
CA LEU A 4 -23.65 -20.29 -13.88
C LEU A 4 -24.18 -19.20 -12.96
N LYS A 5 -23.96 -19.34 -11.65
CA LYS A 5 -24.08 -18.22 -10.72
C LYS A 5 -23.20 -17.12 -11.28
N GLU A 6 -23.83 -16.05 -11.76
CA GLU A 6 -23.13 -14.86 -12.20
C GLU A 6 -22.21 -14.40 -11.05
N ILE A 7 -20.91 -14.32 -11.32
CA ILE A 7 -19.92 -13.91 -10.33
C ILE A 7 -20.18 -12.43 -10.05
N ASN A 8 -20.68 -12.11 -8.85
CA ASN A 8 -20.90 -10.73 -8.44
C ASN A 8 -19.57 -10.07 -8.05
N CYS A 9 -18.83 -9.57 -9.05
CA CYS A 9 -17.54 -8.91 -8.86
C CYS A 9 -17.63 -7.68 -7.96
N LYS A 10 -18.72 -6.92 -8.01
CA LYS A 10 -18.92 -5.74 -7.14
C LYS A 10 -18.95 -6.14 -5.67
N GLU A 11 -19.70 -7.20 -5.33
CA GLU A 11 -19.77 -7.70 -3.96
C GLU A 11 -18.46 -8.33 -3.49
N ILE A 12 -17.78 -9.10 -4.36
CA ILE A 12 -16.46 -9.68 -4.06
C ILE A 12 -15.44 -8.58 -3.77
N PHE A 13 -15.39 -7.56 -4.63
CA PHE A 13 -14.48 -6.44 -4.46
C PHE A 13 -14.83 -5.61 -3.23
N LYS A 14 -16.12 -5.34 -2.98
CA LYS A 14 -16.58 -4.63 -1.78
C LYS A 14 -16.10 -5.33 -0.50
N LYS A 15 -16.33 -6.64 -0.37
CA LYS A 15 -15.85 -7.42 0.78
C LYS A 15 -14.34 -7.31 0.96
N ALA A 16 -13.58 -7.40 -0.13
CA ALA A 16 -12.13 -7.29 -0.06
C ALA A 16 -11.64 -5.87 0.27
N TYR A 17 -12.34 -4.85 -0.22
CA TYR A 17 -12.06 -3.45 0.06
C TYR A 17 -12.33 -3.09 1.52
N GLU A 18 -13.44 -3.57 2.07
CA GLU A 18 -13.86 -3.36 3.46
C GLU A 18 -13.05 -4.22 4.45
N ASN A 19 -12.43 -5.31 3.99
CA ASN A 19 -11.52 -6.14 4.78
C ASN A 19 -10.10 -5.55 4.93
N ARG A 20 -9.76 -4.45 4.25
CA ARG A 20 -8.46 -3.78 4.47
C ARG A 20 -8.48 -3.17 5.88
N TYR A 21 -7.38 -3.27 6.62
CA TYR A 21 -7.25 -2.77 8.01
C TYR A 21 -7.74 -1.31 8.20
N THR A 22 -6.96 -0.24 8.22
CA THR A 22 -7.43 1.16 8.43
C THR A 22 -7.55 1.56 9.90
N TRP A 23 -7.10 2.78 10.17
CA TRP A 23 -7.16 3.37 11.49
C TRP A 23 -8.56 3.91 11.76
N LYS A 24 -8.95 3.84 13.03
CA LYS A 24 -10.18 4.46 13.52
C LYS A 24 -10.09 5.99 13.43
N ASN A 25 -11.24 6.68 13.47
CA ASN A 25 -11.32 8.14 13.30
C ASN A 25 -10.69 8.94 14.45
N ASP A 26 -10.47 8.29 15.59
CA ASP A 26 -9.78 8.79 16.78
C ASP A 26 -8.27 8.51 16.76
N PHE A 27 -7.70 8.07 15.64
CA PHE A 27 -6.26 8.03 15.46
C PHE A 27 -5.69 9.44 15.29
N HIS A 28 -4.82 9.86 16.22
CA HIS A 28 -4.21 11.19 16.24
C HIS A 28 -2.80 11.24 15.64
N GLY A 29 -2.29 10.08 15.20
CA GLY A 29 -0.95 9.95 14.66
C GLY A 29 0.00 9.22 15.60
N TYR A 30 1.27 9.17 15.22
CA TYR A 30 2.34 8.55 16.00
C TYR A 30 3.68 9.22 15.74
N GLN A 31 4.62 9.01 16.64
CA GLN A 31 5.97 9.57 16.57
C GLN A 31 6.99 8.53 17.03
N GLY A 32 8.25 8.79 16.74
CA GLY A 32 9.35 7.95 17.19
C GLY A 32 10.66 8.37 16.55
N LYS A 33 11.64 7.47 16.59
CA LYS A 33 12.90 7.60 15.85
C LYS A 33 12.75 6.99 14.47
N CYS A 34 13.46 7.54 13.50
CA CYS A 34 13.57 6.97 12.16
C CYS A 34 15.04 6.70 11.83
N ILE A 35 15.30 5.54 11.22
CA ILE A 35 16.59 5.14 10.69
C ILE A 35 16.40 4.79 9.22
N PHE A 36 17.18 5.43 8.35
CA PHE A 36 17.23 5.12 6.93
C PHE A 36 18.60 4.58 6.56
N ILE A 37 18.62 3.42 5.90
CA ILE A 37 19.82 2.73 5.45
C ILE A 37 19.75 2.55 3.95
N ALA A 38 20.71 3.10 3.22
CA ALA A 38 20.85 2.95 1.77
C ALA A 38 22.31 3.15 1.35
N ASN A 39 22.82 2.32 0.43
CA ASN A 39 24.17 2.44 -0.15
C ASN A 39 25.27 2.59 0.94
N ASN A 40 25.20 1.77 1.98
CA ASN A 40 26.08 1.78 3.17
C ASN A 40 26.02 3.05 4.04
N ASN A 41 25.16 4.02 3.72
CA ASN A 41 24.91 5.18 4.57
C ASN A 41 23.79 4.89 5.56
N ILE A 42 23.92 5.44 6.76
CA ILE A 42 22.91 5.35 7.82
C ILE A 42 22.57 6.76 8.27
N HIS A 43 21.30 7.12 8.14
CA HIS A 43 20.75 8.39 8.61
C HIS A 43 19.80 8.12 9.77
N LYS A 44 19.92 8.89 10.84
CA LYS A 44 19.08 8.76 12.05
C LYS A 44 18.45 10.09 12.38
N GLY A 45 17.18 10.06 12.70
CA GLY A 45 16.44 11.25 13.10
C GLY A 45 15.22 10.88 13.94
N ASP A 46 14.36 11.87 14.13
CA ASP A 46 13.06 11.69 14.75
C ASP A 46 11.98 11.98 13.72
N PHE A 47 10.79 11.40 13.89
CA PHE A 47 9.63 11.72 13.07
C PHE A 47 8.40 11.96 13.92
N VAL A 48 7.53 12.83 13.43
CA VAL A 48 6.16 13.00 13.92
C VAL A 48 5.23 12.89 12.73
N LEU A 49 4.29 11.95 12.80
CA LEU A 49 3.16 11.88 11.89
C LEU A 49 1.92 12.32 12.66
N GLY A 50 1.41 13.52 12.38
CA GLY A 50 0.19 14.04 12.99
C GLY A 50 -1.10 13.51 12.37
N LYS A 51 -2.24 13.91 12.94
CA LYS A 51 -3.59 13.62 12.44
C LYS A 51 -3.89 14.15 11.03
N ASP A 52 -3.14 15.16 10.59
CA ASP A 52 -3.20 15.65 9.21
C ASP A 52 -2.44 14.77 8.21
N PHE A 53 -1.84 13.68 8.71
CA PHE A 53 -1.04 12.71 7.97
C PHE A 53 0.13 13.33 7.20
N LYS A 54 0.69 14.43 7.73
CA LYS A 54 1.89 15.06 7.18
C LYS A 54 3.09 14.67 8.04
N PRO A 55 4.01 13.83 7.52
CA PRO A 55 5.23 13.48 8.23
C PRO A 55 6.14 14.70 8.39
N ASN A 56 6.66 14.90 9.59
CA ASN A 56 7.70 15.86 9.90
C ASN A 56 8.94 15.12 10.37
N ILE A 57 10.04 15.21 9.62
CA ILE A 57 11.32 14.54 9.93
C ILE A 57 12.28 15.57 10.52
N GLN A 58 12.92 15.21 11.63
CA GLN A 58 13.81 16.08 12.39
C GLN A 58 15.18 15.42 12.53
N LYS A 59 16.21 16.25 12.81
CA LYS A 59 17.61 15.81 13.03
C LYS A 59 18.27 15.12 11.82
N ILE A 60 17.76 15.35 10.62
CA ILE A 60 18.38 14.97 9.36
C ILE A 60 18.45 16.22 8.47
N GLU A 61 19.66 16.59 8.03
CA GLU A 61 19.88 17.79 7.20
C GLU A 61 19.68 17.52 5.70
N ASP A 62 19.94 16.29 5.25
CA ASP A 62 19.78 15.92 3.84
C ASP A 62 18.29 15.89 3.46
N GLU A 63 17.86 16.90 2.69
CA GLU A 63 16.48 17.03 2.23
C GLU A 63 15.99 15.83 1.40
N LYS A 64 16.87 15.15 0.67
CA LYS A 64 16.48 13.97 -0.12
C LYS A 64 16.15 12.81 0.81
N VAL A 65 16.94 12.63 1.86
CA VAL A 65 16.67 11.62 2.90
C VAL A 65 15.38 11.94 3.64
N VAL A 66 15.19 13.21 4.03
CA VAL A 66 13.94 13.69 4.67
C VAL A 66 12.73 13.37 3.79
N LYS A 67 12.79 13.70 2.50
CA LYS A 67 11.71 13.41 1.53
C LYS A 67 11.47 11.92 1.36
N SER A 68 12.53 11.11 1.36
CA SER A 68 12.43 9.64 1.23
C SER A 68 11.72 9.03 2.44
N ILE A 69 12.13 9.37 3.67
CA ILE A 69 11.47 8.86 4.89
C ILE A 69 10.02 9.35 4.97
N ALA A 70 9.79 10.63 4.68
CA ALA A 70 8.45 11.21 4.68
C ALA A 70 7.53 10.55 3.66
N SER A 71 8.01 10.25 2.44
CA SER A 71 7.16 9.58 1.43
C SER A 71 6.72 8.19 1.88
N GLN A 72 7.61 7.42 2.53
CA GLN A 72 7.27 6.08 3.04
C GLN A 72 6.24 6.13 4.16
N LEU A 73 6.38 7.06 5.12
CA LEU A 73 5.36 7.27 6.15
C LEU A 73 4.02 7.67 5.54
N PHE A 74 4.03 8.60 4.58
CA PHE A 74 2.82 9.07 3.91
C PHE A 74 2.09 7.97 3.13
N GLU A 75 2.84 7.12 2.43
CA GLU A 75 2.28 6.00 1.64
C GLU A 75 1.49 5.04 2.53
N VAL A 76 2.01 4.69 3.72
CA VAL A 76 1.25 3.89 4.68
C VAL A 76 -0.04 4.60 5.10
N CYS A 77 0.04 5.90 5.41
CA CYS A 77 -1.10 6.68 5.88
C CYS A 77 -2.27 6.67 4.90
N ILE A 78 -2.01 6.98 3.62
CA ILE A 78 -3.08 7.09 2.61
C ILE A 78 -3.84 5.77 2.42
N HIS A 79 -3.22 4.64 2.71
CA HIS A 79 -3.85 3.32 2.65
C HIS A 79 -4.57 2.94 3.95
N ARG A 80 -4.25 3.60 5.07
CA ARG A 80 -4.87 3.38 6.39
C ARG A 80 -5.97 4.37 6.72
N VAL A 81 -6.14 5.47 5.98
CA VAL A 81 -7.32 6.34 6.14
C VAL A 81 -8.57 5.59 5.68
N LYS A 82 -9.55 5.42 6.58
CA LYS A 82 -10.83 4.79 6.26
C LYS A 82 -11.60 5.63 5.25
N ARG A 83 -12.06 4.98 4.18
CA ARG A 83 -12.98 5.56 3.20
C ARG A 83 -14.06 4.53 2.93
N GLU A 84 -15.32 4.97 2.95
CA GLU A 84 -16.45 4.07 2.74
C GLU A 84 -16.52 3.65 1.27
N PHE A 85 -16.83 2.37 1.02
CA PHE A 85 -16.89 1.82 -0.33
C PHE A 85 -17.77 2.66 -1.26
N GLU A 86 -18.97 3.01 -0.79
CA GLU A 86 -19.95 3.76 -1.58
C GLU A 86 -19.43 5.16 -1.99
N SER A 87 -18.66 5.80 -1.11
CA SER A 87 -18.07 7.12 -1.39
C SER A 87 -17.01 7.09 -2.49
N VAL A 88 -16.30 5.96 -2.63
CA VAL A 88 -15.17 5.83 -3.56
C VAL A 88 -15.58 5.13 -4.86
N HIS A 89 -16.54 4.20 -4.79
CA HIS A 89 -16.81 3.24 -5.86
C HIS A 89 -18.29 3.12 -6.26
N SER A 90 -19.19 3.97 -5.77
CA SER A 90 -20.62 3.98 -6.19
C SER A 90 -20.79 4.15 -7.71
N GLU A 91 -19.98 5.01 -8.31
CA GLU A 91 -19.98 5.31 -9.75
C GLU A 91 -19.19 4.28 -10.62
N ASN A 92 -18.72 3.18 -10.02
CA ASN A 92 -17.97 2.14 -10.71
C ASN A 92 -18.80 0.87 -10.88
N ASN A 93 -18.59 0.21 -12.02
CA ASN A 93 -19.04 -1.16 -12.27
C ASN A 93 -17.82 -2.08 -12.34
N PHE A 94 -17.97 -3.29 -11.80
CA PHE A 94 -16.90 -4.30 -11.74
C PHE A 94 -17.30 -5.47 -12.63
N ASN A 95 -16.55 -5.67 -13.70
CA ASN A 95 -16.84 -6.64 -14.75
C ASN A 95 -15.89 -7.83 -14.62
N PHE A 96 -16.44 -9.03 -14.57
CA PHE A 96 -15.64 -10.25 -14.50
C PHE A 96 -14.73 -10.39 -15.72
N LEU A 97 -13.45 -10.74 -15.49
CA LEU A 97 -12.49 -11.06 -16.55
C LEU A 97 -12.11 -12.54 -16.53
N LYS A 98 -11.64 -13.02 -15.38
CA LYS A 98 -11.05 -14.35 -15.24
C LYS A 98 -11.20 -14.87 -13.82
N ASN A 99 -11.34 -16.18 -13.68
CA ASN A 99 -11.20 -16.89 -12.40
C ASN A 99 -10.04 -17.87 -12.50
N SER A 100 -9.14 -17.86 -11.53
CA SER A 100 -7.95 -18.72 -11.48
C SER A 100 -7.55 -19.02 -10.05
N GLU A 101 -6.56 -19.88 -9.86
CA GLU A 101 -5.97 -20.16 -8.54
C GLU A 101 -5.42 -18.90 -7.86
N SER A 102 -5.04 -17.88 -8.63
CA SER A 102 -4.56 -16.59 -8.13
C SER A 102 -5.68 -15.65 -7.67
N GLY A 103 -6.94 -15.97 -7.98
CA GLY A 103 -8.12 -15.19 -7.61
C GLY A 103 -9.02 -14.83 -8.79
N ILE A 104 -10.04 -14.03 -8.47
CA ILE A 104 -11.00 -13.48 -9.43
C ILE A 104 -10.50 -12.12 -9.92
N GLU A 105 -10.26 -12.02 -11.21
CA GLU A 105 -9.84 -10.80 -11.90
C GLU A 105 -11.06 -10.07 -12.47
N MET A 106 -11.03 -8.74 -12.38
CA MET A 106 -12.10 -7.88 -12.84
C MET A 106 -11.57 -6.57 -13.41
N SER A 107 -12.27 -6.01 -14.40
CA SER A 107 -12.05 -4.66 -14.90
C SER A 107 -13.09 -3.70 -14.35
N VAL A 108 -12.74 -2.42 -14.29
CA VAL A 108 -13.64 -1.36 -13.86
C VAL A 108 -14.08 -0.52 -15.05
N SER A 109 -15.37 -0.20 -15.08
CA SER A 109 -15.99 0.80 -15.95
C SER A 109 -16.72 1.86 -15.12
N GLY A 110 -17.02 3.02 -15.71
CA GLY A 110 -17.56 4.18 -15.00
C GLY A 110 -16.47 5.17 -14.62
N LYS A 111 -16.50 5.71 -13.40
CA LYS A 111 -15.57 6.76 -12.94
C LYS A 111 -14.10 6.37 -13.05
N ASN A 112 -13.76 5.12 -12.72
CA ASN A 112 -12.41 4.58 -12.79
C ASN A 112 -12.21 3.62 -13.96
N GLN A 113 -12.77 3.98 -15.12
CA GLN A 113 -12.64 3.16 -16.32
C GLN A 113 -11.17 2.84 -16.64
N GLY A 114 -10.91 1.54 -16.88
CA GLY A 114 -9.59 1.03 -17.23
C GLY A 114 -8.81 0.42 -16.05
N ASP A 115 -9.22 0.69 -14.81
CA ASP A 115 -8.64 0.02 -13.64
C ASP A 115 -8.93 -1.50 -13.70
N LYS A 116 -8.01 -2.31 -13.17
CA LYS A 116 -8.21 -3.75 -12.97
C LYS A 116 -7.82 -4.13 -11.56
N TYR A 117 -8.47 -5.17 -11.05
CA TYR A 117 -8.21 -5.73 -9.74
C TYR A 117 -8.24 -7.24 -9.77
N ARG A 118 -7.51 -7.87 -8.86
CA ARG A 118 -7.68 -9.29 -8.54
C ARG A 118 -7.94 -9.46 -7.05
N VAL A 119 -8.91 -10.31 -6.74
CA VAL A 119 -9.30 -10.62 -5.36
C VAL A 119 -9.14 -12.11 -5.09
N LYS A 120 -8.48 -12.45 -3.99
CA LYS A 120 -8.38 -13.81 -3.46
C LYS A 120 -8.55 -13.77 -1.95
N ASN A 121 -9.36 -14.67 -1.39
CA ASN A 121 -9.58 -14.80 0.05
C ASN A 121 -9.95 -13.47 0.75
N ASN A 122 -10.86 -12.68 0.15
CA ASN A 122 -11.24 -11.35 0.64
C ASN A 122 -10.07 -10.34 0.74
N CYS A 123 -9.01 -10.53 -0.03
CA CYS A 123 -7.90 -9.58 -0.13
C CYS A 123 -7.70 -9.18 -1.60
N ILE A 124 -7.51 -7.88 -1.84
CA ILE A 124 -7.14 -7.35 -3.16
C ILE A 124 -5.64 -7.63 -3.33
N ASN A 125 -5.28 -8.58 -4.19
CA ASN A 125 -3.91 -9.05 -4.38
C ASN A 125 -3.29 -8.63 -5.73
N MET A 126 -4.04 -7.95 -6.58
CA MET A 126 -3.50 -7.20 -7.72
C MET A 126 -4.29 -5.89 -7.87
N VAL A 127 -3.57 -4.83 -8.17
CA VAL A 127 -4.10 -3.51 -8.50
C VAL A 127 -3.41 -3.03 -9.77
N TYR A 128 -4.19 -2.63 -10.77
CA TYR A 128 -3.70 -1.99 -11.99
C TYR A 128 -4.52 -0.72 -12.20
N ARG A 129 -3.91 0.46 -12.08
CA ARG A 129 -4.65 1.73 -12.06
C ARG A 129 -3.88 2.86 -12.70
N LYS A 130 -4.62 3.77 -13.36
CA LYS A 130 -4.05 5.03 -13.84
C LYS A 130 -4.14 6.10 -12.75
N ILE A 131 -3.00 6.58 -12.30
CA ILE A 131 -2.86 7.60 -11.25
C ILE A 131 -1.99 8.73 -11.79
N HIS A 132 -2.54 9.94 -11.87
CA HIS A 132 -1.83 11.16 -12.32
C HIS A 132 -1.08 11.01 -13.66
N GLY A 133 -1.64 10.26 -14.60
CA GLY A 133 -1.04 10.03 -15.91
C GLY A 133 -0.19 8.77 -15.99
N THR A 134 0.33 8.27 -14.86
CA THR A 134 1.11 7.03 -14.81
C THR A 134 0.21 5.82 -14.56
N LEU A 135 0.51 4.71 -15.20
CA LEU A 135 -0.14 3.45 -14.91
C LEU A 135 0.69 2.69 -13.88
N ILE A 136 0.07 2.24 -12.79
CA ILE A 136 0.75 1.53 -11.70
C ILE A 136 0.14 0.14 -11.60
N GLU A 137 1.01 -0.86 -11.58
CA GLU A 137 0.68 -2.25 -11.30
C GLU A 137 1.30 -2.67 -9.96
N ILE A 138 0.50 -3.30 -9.10
CA ILE A 138 0.90 -3.79 -7.79
C ILE A 138 0.44 -5.24 -7.64
N PHE A 139 1.33 -6.10 -7.16
CA PHE A 139 1.00 -7.47 -6.76
C PHE A 139 1.32 -7.69 -5.30
N VAL A 140 0.35 -8.15 -4.51
CA VAL A 140 0.56 -8.50 -3.10
C VAL A 140 0.76 -10.00 -2.97
N GLU A 141 1.87 -10.39 -2.38
CA GLU A 141 2.29 -11.79 -2.15
C GLU A 141 1.86 -12.26 -0.77
N GLU A 142 2.05 -11.43 0.26
CA GLU A 142 1.72 -11.76 1.65
C GLU A 142 0.89 -10.68 2.30
N PHE A 143 -0.07 -11.11 3.12
CA PHE A 143 -0.88 -10.26 3.98
C PHE A 143 -0.65 -10.63 5.45
N LEU A 144 -0.70 -9.63 6.32
CA LEU A 144 -0.82 -9.77 7.76
C LEU A 144 -2.29 -9.62 8.14
N ASP A 145 -2.84 -10.61 8.85
CA ASP A 145 -4.17 -10.53 9.46
C ASP A 145 -4.06 -9.87 10.83
N THR A 146 -4.75 -8.74 11.00
CA THR A 146 -4.79 -7.99 12.26
C THR A 146 -5.94 -8.42 13.18
N GLY A 147 -6.84 -9.28 12.72
CA GLY A 147 -8.13 -9.59 13.34
C GLY A 147 -9.23 -8.58 13.01
N ALA A 148 -8.88 -7.33 12.67
CA ALA A 148 -9.80 -6.28 12.22
C ALA A 148 -9.74 -6.03 10.70
N GLY A 149 -8.89 -6.76 9.98
CA GLY A 149 -8.66 -6.64 8.54
C GLY A 149 -7.22 -6.98 8.15
N SER A 150 -6.92 -6.89 6.86
CA SER A 150 -5.61 -7.24 6.30
C SER A 150 -4.72 -6.03 6.01
N LEU A 151 -3.42 -6.25 6.20
CA LEU A 151 -2.33 -5.37 5.79
C LEU A 151 -1.48 -6.09 4.74
N SER A 152 -1.12 -5.41 3.66
CA SER A 152 -0.14 -5.94 2.72
C SER A 152 1.24 -5.93 3.40
N LYS A 153 1.89 -7.09 3.47
CA LYS A 153 3.19 -7.27 4.14
C LYS A 153 4.32 -7.43 3.14
N LYS A 154 4.07 -8.18 2.05
CA LYS A 154 5.04 -8.37 0.97
C LYS A 154 4.36 -8.12 -0.36
N TYR A 155 4.89 -7.20 -1.15
CA TYR A 155 4.29 -6.82 -2.42
C TYR A 155 5.32 -6.24 -3.38
N SER A 156 4.96 -6.15 -4.65
CA SER A 156 5.76 -5.43 -5.65
C SER A 156 4.94 -4.35 -6.34
N SER A 157 5.63 -3.31 -6.82
CA SER A 157 5.02 -2.25 -7.63
C SER A 157 5.87 -1.97 -8.86
N GLN A 158 5.21 -1.66 -9.97
CA GLN A 158 5.87 -1.18 -11.18
C GLN A 158 5.03 -0.10 -11.85
N GLN A 159 5.70 0.95 -12.32
CA GLN A 159 5.09 1.96 -13.19
C GLN A 159 5.26 1.55 -14.65
N ILE A 160 4.19 1.75 -15.41
CA ILE A 160 4.05 1.41 -16.82
C ILE A 160 3.69 2.69 -17.56
N ASP A 161 4.28 2.86 -18.74
CA ASP A 161 3.92 3.94 -19.65
C ASP A 161 2.46 3.75 -20.12
N PRO A 162 1.58 4.74 -19.93
CA PRO A 162 0.18 4.60 -20.36
C PRO A 162 0.03 4.52 -21.89
N ASP A 163 0.98 5.05 -22.66
CA ASP A 163 0.89 5.20 -24.10
C ASP A 163 1.59 4.03 -24.81
N THR A 164 2.77 3.61 -24.35
CA THR A 164 3.51 2.48 -24.95
C THR A 164 3.19 1.14 -24.30
N LEU A 165 2.62 1.13 -23.09
CA LEU A 165 2.45 -0.05 -22.22
C LEU A 165 3.77 -0.76 -21.87
N GLU A 166 4.91 -0.10 -22.09
CA GLU A 166 6.21 -0.61 -21.71
C GLU A 166 6.51 -0.28 -20.25
N THR A 167 7.22 -1.19 -19.59
CA THR A 167 7.72 -0.96 -18.23
C THR A 167 8.95 -0.07 -18.30
N ASN A 168 8.76 1.22 -18.09
CA ASN A 168 9.81 2.24 -18.08
C ASN A 168 10.37 2.51 -16.68
N SER A 169 9.92 1.77 -15.66
CA SER A 169 10.44 1.85 -14.29
C SER A 169 10.98 0.50 -13.78
N GLN A 170 11.92 0.59 -12.84
CA GLN A 170 12.37 -0.57 -12.07
C GLN A 170 11.20 -1.13 -11.26
N LYS A 171 11.08 -2.46 -11.24
CA LYS A 171 10.18 -3.15 -10.33
C LYS A 171 10.72 -2.98 -8.91
N LEU A 172 9.88 -2.49 -8.01
CA LEU A 172 10.18 -2.33 -6.59
C LEU A 172 9.53 -3.47 -5.83
N GLU A 173 10.26 -4.09 -4.92
CA GLU A 173 9.77 -5.15 -4.03
C GLU A 173 9.83 -4.65 -2.59
N TYR A 174 8.71 -4.75 -1.89
CA TYR A 174 8.49 -4.22 -0.56
C TYR A 174 8.29 -5.36 0.43
N GLU A 175 8.92 -5.23 1.59
CA GLU A 175 8.67 -6.05 2.76
C GLU A 175 8.47 -5.15 3.98
N ASP A 176 7.25 -5.13 4.49
CA ASP A 176 6.81 -4.31 5.61
C ASP A 176 6.68 -5.16 6.89
N GLU A 177 7.13 -4.60 8.00
CA GLU A 177 6.85 -5.11 9.33
C GLU A 177 5.97 -4.12 10.08
N PHE A 178 4.90 -4.62 10.70
CA PHE A 178 3.96 -3.82 11.47
C PHE A 178 4.06 -4.16 12.96
N LEU A 179 3.87 -3.14 13.80
CA LEU A 179 3.77 -3.27 15.25
C LEU A 179 2.34 -2.96 15.69
N ASN A 180 1.81 -3.78 16.60
CA ASN A 180 0.56 -3.51 17.29
C ASN A 180 0.84 -2.70 18.57
N MET A 181 0.22 -1.52 18.70
CA MET A 181 0.36 -0.61 19.84
C MET A 181 -0.48 -0.99 21.08
N GLY A 182 -1.10 -2.18 21.07
CA GLY A 182 -1.73 -2.78 22.24
C GLY A 182 -3.10 -2.18 22.56
N LYS A 183 -3.14 -1.11 23.37
CA LYS A 183 -4.38 -0.66 24.05
C LYS A 183 -5.54 -0.33 23.11
N ASP A 184 -5.23 0.21 21.93
CA ASP A 184 -6.24 0.64 20.96
C ASP A 184 -6.25 -0.21 19.68
N ASP A 185 -5.43 -1.27 19.65
CA ASP A 185 -5.21 -2.17 18.52
C ASP A 185 -4.80 -1.45 17.22
N TYR A 186 -3.99 -0.39 17.38
CA TYR A 186 -3.41 0.33 16.26
C TYR A 186 -2.19 -0.39 15.71
N TRP A 187 -2.28 -0.84 14.46
CA TRP A 187 -1.16 -1.38 13.71
C TRP A 187 -0.48 -0.26 12.93
N ILE A 188 0.82 -0.08 13.17
CA ILE A 188 1.65 0.97 12.56
C ILE A 188 2.91 0.35 11.94
N LEU A 189 3.48 1.04 10.95
CA LEU A 189 4.70 0.58 10.29
C LEU A 189 5.89 0.66 11.26
N ASN A 190 6.57 -0.47 11.47
CA ASN A 190 7.79 -0.58 12.25
C ASN A 190 9.03 -0.59 11.35
N SER A 191 8.98 -1.29 10.23
CA SER A 191 10.06 -1.27 9.25
C SER A 191 9.56 -1.52 7.84
N ARG A 192 10.30 -1.04 6.85
CA ARG A 192 10.07 -1.28 5.43
C ARG A 192 11.40 -1.52 4.75
N THR A 193 11.51 -2.61 4.01
CA THR A 193 12.62 -2.87 3.10
C THR A 193 12.12 -2.76 1.67
N ILE A 194 12.83 -1.98 0.85
CA ILE A 194 12.55 -1.83 -0.58
C ILE A 194 13.76 -2.33 -1.35
N LYS A 195 13.51 -3.24 -2.29
CA LYS A 195 14.53 -3.78 -3.19
C LYS A 195 14.20 -3.42 -4.63
N CYS A 196 15.22 -3.13 -5.42
CA CYS A 196 15.14 -3.06 -6.87
C CYS A 196 16.43 -3.56 -7.52
N LEU A 197 16.35 -3.86 -8.81
CA LEU A 197 17.52 -4.09 -9.64
C LEU A 197 17.90 -2.78 -10.33
N ASN A 198 19.16 -2.39 -10.20
CA ASN A 198 19.70 -1.23 -10.92
C ASN A 198 19.93 -1.55 -12.41
N GLN A 199 20.49 -0.59 -13.15
CA GLN A 199 20.75 -0.75 -14.59
C GLN A 199 21.73 -1.90 -14.89
N ASP A 200 22.62 -2.20 -13.97
CA ASP A 200 23.64 -3.25 -14.07
C ASP A 200 23.15 -4.61 -13.53
N GLN A 201 21.84 -4.73 -13.24
CA GLN A 201 21.21 -5.92 -12.62
C GLN A 201 21.73 -6.26 -11.22
N GLU A 202 22.30 -5.28 -10.52
CA GLU A 202 22.69 -5.42 -9.12
C GLU A 202 21.52 -5.03 -8.20
N GLU A 203 21.37 -5.75 -7.09
CA GLU A 203 20.32 -5.48 -6.10
C GLU A 203 20.67 -4.23 -5.27
N GLU A 204 19.84 -3.20 -5.36
CA GLU A 204 19.85 -2.07 -4.45
C GLU A 204 18.80 -2.27 -3.36
N THR A 205 19.18 -2.04 -2.11
CA THR A 205 18.29 -2.16 -0.96
C THR A 205 18.24 -0.86 -0.17
N GLN A 206 17.02 -0.42 0.11
CA GLN A 206 16.70 0.67 1.03
C GLN A 206 15.95 0.11 2.22
N LYS A 207 16.36 0.46 3.43
CA LYS A 207 15.68 0.04 4.67
C LYS A 207 15.30 1.25 5.50
N PHE A 208 14.02 1.31 5.85
CA PHE A 208 13.41 2.28 6.74
C PHE A 208 13.03 1.57 8.03
N ILE A 209 13.45 2.09 9.17
CA ILE A 209 13.15 1.53 10.49
C ILE A 209 12.59 2.65 11.34
N PHE A 210 11.47 2.39 12.02
CA PHE A 210 10.79 3.31 12.91
C PHE A 210 10.72 2.65 14.30
N GLU A 211 11.42 3.21 15.26
CA GLU A 211 11.58 2.65 16.61
C GLU A 211 11.19 3.66 17.68
N ASP A 212 11.13 3.24 18.94
CA ASP A 212 10.66 4.06 20.07
C ASP A 212 9.28 4.70 19.82
N LEU A 213 8.39 3.91 19.22
CA LEU A 213 7.10 4.35 18.71
C LEU A 213 6.13 4.71 19.84
N CYS A 214 5.51 5.89 19.73
CA CYS A 214 4.48 6.38 20.64
C CYS A 214 3.29 6.92 19.84
N LEU A 215 2.06 6.57 20.24
CA LEU A 215 0.86 7.21 19.72
C LEU A 215 0.77 8.66 20.20
N LEU A 216 0.19 9.52 19.36
CA LEU A 216 -0.19 10.87 19.75
C LEU A 216 -1.57 10.85 20.41
N ASN A 217 -1.79 11.75 21.37
CA ASN A 217 -3.07 11.93 22.06
C ASN A 217 -3.94 13.00 21.39
#